data_AF-A0A5D2V5Q2-F1
#
_entry.id   AF-A0A5D2V5Q2-F1
#
_cell.length_a   1.000
_cell.length_b   1.000
_cell.length_c   1.000
_cell.angle_alpha   90.00
_cell.angle_beta   90.00
_cell.angle_gamma   90.00
#
_symmetry.space_group_name_H-M   'P 1'
#
loop_
_entity.id
_entity.type
_entity.pdbx_description
1 polymer ?
#
loop_
_entity_poly.entity_id
_entity_poly.type
_entity_poly.pdbx_seq_one_letter_code
_entity_poly.pdbx_strand_id
1 'polypeptide(L)'
;MTQDEFIAAHTGYKMQDNPIMPESTSFRYENVSDVPTNFDWRDQGAVTPIKNQGQCGCCWAFSAVAAVEGIIQIKTGKLISLSEQQLLDCSTNGGNQGCSGGWMMNAFEYISQNQGITTEESYPYQQTQETYDTQINKVATINGYQMVPQNDEEALLKAVTNQPVSVALDGYGQSFQFYKGGVFTGDCSNDLTHAVTIVGYGTSEEGLNYWLIKNS
;
A
#
# COMPACT_ATOMS: atom_id res chain seq x y z
N MET A 1 8.29 19.35 14.61
CA MET A 1 8.42 19.09 13.18
C MET A 1 7.34 19.90 12.48
N THR A 2 7.70 20.71 11.50
CA THR A 2 6.76 21.42 10.62
C THR A 2 6.04 20.41 9.71
N GLN A 3 5.03 20.86 8.98
CA GLN A 3 4.33 20.01 8.01
C GLN A 3 5.24 19.60 6.85
N ASP A 4 6.03 20.54 6.32
CA ASP A 4 6.95 20.25 5.22
C ASP A 4 8.05 19.26 5.66
N GLU A 5 8.57 19.40 6.88
CA GLU A 5 9.49 18.42 7.46
C GLU A 5 8.83 17.04 7.64
N PHE A 6 7.57 17.00 8.07
CA PHE A 6 6.81 15.75 8.23
C PHE A 6 6.63 15.03 6.89
N ILE A 7 6.16 15.74 5.87
CA ILE A 7 5.98 15.19 4.52
C ILE A 7 7.31 14.71 3.95
N ALA A 8 8.36 15.54 4.02
CA ALA A 8 9.66 15.18 3.46
C ALA A 8 10.29 13.95 4.14
N ALA A 9 10.05 13.74 5.43
CA ALA A 9 10.67 12.66 6.20
C ALA A 9 9.80 11.38 6.28
N HIS A 10 8.48 11.52 6.31
CA HIS A 10 7.56 10.43 6.65
C HIS A 10 6.59 10.04 5.53
N THR A 11 6.67 10.68 4.36
CA THR A 11 5.94 10.25 3.17
C THR A 11 6.89 10.11 1.98
N GLY A 12 6.39 9.60 0.86
CA GLY A 12 7.23 9.33 -0.31
C GLY A 12 6.47 8.77 -1.50
N TYR A 13 5.16 8.96 -1.56
CA TYR A 13 4.42 8.62 -2.77
C TYR A 13 4.84 9.56 -3.90
N LYS A 14 5.28 8.98 -5.01
CA LYS A 14 5.62 9.70 -6.24
C LYS A 14 5.13 8.88 -7.41
N MET A 15 4.05 9.34 -8.04
CA MET A 15 3.58 8.75 -9.29
C MET A 15 4.57 9.06 -10.41
N GLN A 16 4.83 8.08 -11.28
CA GLN A 16 5.70 8.28 -12.44
C GLN A 16 5.02 9.17 -13.48
N ASP A 17 5.80 10.02 -14.16
CA ASP A 17 5.33 10.80 -15.31
C ASP A 17 4.95 9.88 -16.48
N ASN A 18 3.76 10.08 -17.06
CA ASN A 18 3.21 9.29 -18.18
C ASN A 18 3.32 7.76 -17.96
N PRO A 19 2.64 7.22 -16.93
CA PRO A 19 2.75 5.80 -16.63
C PRO A 19 2.21 4.98 -17.80
N ILE A 20 2.98 3.97 -18.23
CA ILE A 20 2.49 2.98 -19.19
C ILE A 20 1.52 2.09 -18.43
N MET A 21 0.23 2.40 -18.58
CA MET A 21 -0.84 1.61 -18.01
C MET A 21 -1.06 0.39 -18.91
N PRO A 22 -1.12 -0.84 -18.36
CA PRO A 22 -1.54 -1.98 -19.15
C PRO A 22 -2.93 -1.69 -19.75
N GLU A 23 -3.10 -1.92 -21.05
CA GLU A 23 -4.41 -1.81 -21.70
C GLU A 23 -5.39 -2.75 -21.00
N SER A 24 -6.31 -2.19 -20.22
CA SER A 24 -7.31 -2.95 -19.47
C SER A 24 -8.63 -2.92 -20.23
N THR A 25 -9.08 -4.08 -20.70
CA THR A 25 -10.41 -4.20 -21.35
C THR A 25 -11.56 -4.31 -20.36
N SER A 26 -11.31 -4.62 -19.08
CA SER A 26 -12.33 -4.70 -18.01
C SER A 26 -11.70 -4.75 -16.60
N PHE A 27 -12.34 -4.10 -15.62
CA PHE A 27 -11.91 -4.15 -14.21
C PHE A 27 -12.28 -5.50 -13.57
N ARG A 28 -11.34 -6.16 -12.89
CA ARG A 28 -11.53 -7.54 -12.38
C ARG A 28 -12.75 -7.71 -11.48
N TYR A 29 -13.06 -6.70 -10.66
CA TYR A 29 -14.11 -6.76 -9.65
C TYR A 29 -15.39 -6.02 -10.06
N GLU A 30 -15.55 -5.65 -11.34
CA GLU A 30 -16.69 -4.88 -11.84
C GLU A 30 -18.05 -5.51 -11.50
N ASN A 31 -18.13 -6.84 -11.58
CA ASN A 31 -19.36 -7.63 -11.37
C ASN A 31 -19.54 -8.13 -9.92
N VAL A 32 -18.69 -7.71 -8.97
CA VAL A 32 -18.89 -8.04 -7.55
C VAL A 32 -20.15 -7.32 -7.06
N SER A 33 -21.10 -8.11 -6.56
CA SER A 33 -22.39 -7.63 -6.05
C SER A 33 -22.60 -7.92 -4.56
N ASP A 34 -21.91 -8.92 -4.02
CA ASP A 34 -21.91 -9.22 -2.60
C ASP A 34 -20.86 -8.36 -1.90
N VAL A 35 -21.31 -7.21 -1.41
CA VAL A 35 -20.49 -6.23 -0.71
C VAL A 35 -21.16 -6.00 0.65
N PRO A 36 -20.59 -6.53 1.75
CA PRO A 36 -21.15 -6.30 3.08
C PRO A 36 -21.07 -4.83 3.47
N THR A 37 -21.81 -4.40 4.49
CA THR A 37 -21.76 -3.00 4.96
C THR A 37 -20.47 -2.68 5.73
N ASN A 38 -19.95 -3.66 6.47
CA ASN A 38 -18.71 -3.54 7.22
C ASN A 38 -17.82 -4.72 6.88
N PHE A 39 -16.53 -4.46 6.66
CA PHE A 39 -15.56 -5.48 6.34
C PHE A 39 -14.19 -5.12 6.87
N ASP A 40 -13.50 -6.09 7.47
CA ASP A 40 -12.18 -5.89 8.06
C ASP A 40 -11.29 -7.11 7.78
N TRP A 41 -10.23 -6.91 6.99
CA TRP A 41 -9.25 -7.96 6.68
C TRP A 41 -8.44 -8.39 7.90
N ARG A 42 -8.39 -7.60 8.99
CA ARG A 42 -7.76 -8.00 10.25
C ARG A 42 -8.50 -9.20 10.87
N ASP A 43 -9.82 -9.18 10.83
CA ASP A 43 -10.67 -10.26 11.35
C ASP A 43 -10.53 -11.54 10.50
N GLN A 44 -10.13 -11.40 9.24
CA GLN A 44 -9.83 -12.51 8.33
C GLN A 44 -8.37 -13.00 8.42
N GLY A 45 -7.54 -12.39 9.28
CA GLY A 45 -6.13 -12.73 9.44
C GLY A 45 -5.25 -12.35 8.26
N ALA A 46 -5.70 -11.43 7.39
CA ALA A 46 -4.99 -11.03 6.16
C ALA A 46 -4.20 -9.71 6.32
N VAL A 47 -3.88 -9.32 7.55
CA VAL A 47 -3.18 -8.08 7.86
C VAL A 47 -2.10 -8.34 8.91
N THR A 48 -0.84 -8.08 8.56
CA THR A 48 0.29 -8.14 9.51
C THR A 48 0.24 -6.98 10.51
N PRO A 49 0.98 -7.06 11.64
CA PRO A 49 1.13 -5.93 12.56
C PRO A 49 1.54 -4.63 11.85
N ILE A 50 1.21 -3.49 12.47
CA ILE A 50 1.65 -2.17 12.02
C ILE A 50 3.18 -2.10 12.18
N LYS A 51 3.87 -1.59 11.16
CA LYS A 51 5.32 -1.38 11.15
C LYS A 51 5.63 0.11 11.35
N ASN A 52 6.87 0.53 11.13
CA ASN A 52 7.25 1.95 11.20
C ASN A 52 8.34 2.27 10.16
N GLN A 53 7.98 3.02 9.12
CA GLN A 53 8.92 3.45 8.07
C GLN A 53 10.01 4.44 8.56
N GLY A 54 9.84 5.07 9.72
CA GLY A 54 10.80 6.06 10.22
C GLY A 54 10.96 7.27 9.30
N GLN A 55 12.18 7.79 9.19
CA GLN A 55 12.54 8.97 8.40
C GLN A 55 13.04 8.61 6.99
N CYS A 56 12.28 7.76 6.30
CA CYS A 56 12.56 7.31 4.95
C CYS A 56 11.28 7.41 4.12
N GLY A 57 11.33 8.06 2.96
CA GLY A 57 10.19 8.24 2.07
C GLY A 57 9.84 6.98 1.29
N CYS A 58 9.49 5.92 2.00
CA CYS A 58 9.26 4.58 1.47
C CYS A 58 7.86 4.04 1.73
N CYS A 59 6.90 4.90 2.09
CA CYS A 59 5.49 4.53 2.27
C CYS A 59 4.93 3.72 1.08
N TRP A 60 5.42 3.98 -0.14
CA TRP A 60 5.07 3.21 -1.34
C TRP A 60 5.44 1.72 -1.23
N ALA A 61 6.57 1.39 -0.61
CA ALA A 61 7.01 0.02 -0.38
C ALA A 61 6.13 -0.65 0.69
N PHE A 62 5.89 0.03 1.81
CA PHE A 62 5.02 -0.46 2.88
C PHE A 62 3.59 -0.70 2.40
N SER A 63 3.04 0.23 1.62
CA SER A 63 1.70 0.11 1.04
C SER A 63 1.61 -1.09 0.10
N ALA A 64 2.61 -1.28 -0.78
CA ALA A 64 2.64 -2.40 -1.71
C ALA A 64 2.82 -3.74 -0.99
N VAL A 65 3.75 -3.81 -0.01
CA VAL A 65 3.98 -5.02 0.80
C VAL A 65 2.70 -5.43 1.52
N ALA A 66 2.02 -4.52 2.23
CA ALA A 66 0.81 -4.86 2.96
C ALA A 66 -0.31 -5.39 2.04
N ALA A 67 -0.43 -4.88 0.81
CA ALA A 67 -1.37 -5.42 -0.17
C ALA A 67 -0.97 -6.82 -0.65
N VAL A 68 0.32 -7.07 -0.89
CA VAL A 68 0.83 -8.39 -1.27
C VAL A 68 0.69 -9.40 -0.13
N GLU A 69 1.03 -9.04 1.11
CA GLU A 69 0.84 -9.88 2.30
C GLU A 69 -0.62 -10.34 2.41
N GLY A 70 -1.58 -9.42 2.23
CA GLY A 70 -3.00 -9.71 2.26
C GLY A 70 -3.44 -10.71 1.20
N ILE A 71 -3.09 -10.47 -0.08
CA ILE A 71 -3.50 -11.41 -1.15
C ILE A 71 -2.80 -12.77 -1.03
N ILE A 72 -1.56 -12.83 -0.53
CA ILE A 72 -0.86 -14.10 -0.26
C ILE A 72 -1.60 -14.87 0.84
N GLN A 73 -2.02 -14.21 1.91
CA GLN A 73 -2.82 -14.87 2.94
C GLN A 73 -4.14 -15.39 2.37
N ILE A 74 -4.85 -14.58 1.58
CA ILE A 74 -6.14 -14.95 0.98
C ILE A 74 -6.00 -16.18 0.07
N LYS A 75 -4.90 -16.28 -0.68
CA LYS A 75 -4.67 -17.37 -1.64
C LYS A 75 -4.08 -18.63 -1.03
N THR A 76 -3.30 -18.51 0.05
CA THR A 76 -2.50 -19.62 0.58
C THR A 76 -2.89 -20.03 2.00
N GLY A 77 -3.68 -19.21 2.69
CA GLY A 77 -3.99 -19.36 4.12
C GLY A 77 -2.82 -19.01 5.05
N LYS A 78 -1.70 -18.51 4.53
CA LYS A 78 -0.50 -18.17 5.31
C LYS A 78 -0.26 -16.68 5.28
N LEU A 79 -0.36 -16.04 6.45
CA LEU A 79 0.10 -14.67 6.63
C LEU A 79 1.63 -14.69 6.79
N ILE A 80 2.33 -14.09 5.85
CA ILE A 80 3.80 -14.01 5.81
C ILE A 80 4.17 -12.53 5.88
N SER A 81 5.04 -12.13 6.81
CA SER A 81 5.55 -10.76 6.78
C SER A 81 6.65 -10.63 5.74
N LEU A 82 6.47 -9.76 4.75
CA LEU A 82 7.37 -9.58 3.62
C LEU A 82 8.26 -8.34 3.81
N SER A 83 9.38 -8.30 3.07
CA SER A 83 10.41 -7.28 3.24
C SER A 83 10.15 -6.02 2.41
N GLU A 84 9.87 -4.89 3.07
CA GLU A 84 9.87 -3.58 2.40
C GLU A 84 11.27 -3.18 1.96
N GLN A 85 12.30 -3.60 2.70
CA GLN A 85 13.71 -3.32 2.41
C GLN A 85 14.12 -3.86 1.04
N GLN A 86 13.68 -5.07 0.68
CA GLN A 86 13.94 -5.62 -0.64
C GLN A 86 13.37 -4.71 -1.74
N LEU A 87 12.16 -4.15 -1.57
CA LEU A 87 11.62 -3.21 -2.56
C LEU A 87 12.46 -1.93 -2.61
N LEU A 88 12.83 -1.40 -1.44
CA LEU A 88 13.63 -0.18 -1.29
C LEU A 88 14.95 -0.27 -2.07
N ASP A 89 15.64 -1.40 -1.94
CA ASP A 89 16.98 -1.59 -2.49
C ASP A 89 16.94 -2.08 -3.95
N CYS A 90 15.95 -2.90 -4.31
CA CYS A 90 15.99 -3.68 -5.55
C CYS A 90 15.08 -3.16 -6.67
N SER A 91 14.07 -2.35 -6.37
CA SER A 91 13.08 -1.90 -7.38
C SER A 91 13.47 -0.61 -8.12
N THR A 92 14.72 -0.15 -7.95
CA THR A 92 15.21 1.12 -8.51
C THR A 92 15.25 1.13 -10.04
N ASN A 93 15.62 0.01 -10.66
CA ASN A 93 15.57 -0.15 -12.12
C ASN A 93 14.13 -0.08 -12.67
N GLY A 94 13.13 -0.31 -11.82
CA GLY A 94 11.70 -0.17 -12.15
C GLY A 94 11.14 1.24 -11.94
N GLY A 95 11.98 2.23 -11.60
CA GLY A 95 11.59 3.63 -11.45
C GLY A 95 11.36 4.12 -10.02
N ASN A 96 11.41 3.24 -9.01
CA ASN A 96 11.40 3.66 -7.61
C ASN A 96 12.76 4.25 -7.19
N GLN A 97 12.79 5.06 -6.15
CA GLN A 97 13.98 5.83 -5.75
C GLN A 97 14.32 5.63 -4.27
N GLY A 98 14.08 4.43 -3.75
CA GLY A 98 14.33 4.09 -2.35
C GLY A 98 13.61 5.06 -1.39
N CYS A 99 14.38 5.66 -0.47
CA CYS A 99 13.87 6.65 0.48
C CYS A 99 13.52 8.00 -0.16
N SER A 100 13.89 8.24 -1.42
CA SER A 100 13.51 9.45 -2.15
C SER A 100 12.10 9.36 -2.77
N GLY A 101 11.38 8.25 -2.56
CA GLY A 101 10.02 8.06 -3.00
C GLY A 101 9.85 7.05 -4.13
N GLY A 102 8.60 6.76 -4.45
CA GLY A 102 8.27 5.74 -5.43
C GLY A 102 6.78 5.50 -5.57
N TRP A 103 6.46 4.51 -6.38
CA TRP A 103 5.10 4.18 -6.79
C TRP A 103 4.81 2.69 -6.55
N MET A 104 3.64 2.41 -5.96
CA MET A 104 3.22 1.03 -5.64
C MET A 104 3.13 0.14 -6.88
N MET A 105 2.76 0.70 -8.04
CA MET A 105 2.69 -0.04 -9.30
C MET A 105 4.06 -0.57 -9.73
N ASN A 106 5.12 0.24 -9.58
CA ASN A 106 6.49 -0.18 -9.87
C ASN A 106 6.97 -1.25 -8.89
N ALA A 107 6.52 -1.19 -7.63
CA ALA A 107 6.77 -2.24 -6.65
C ALA A 107 6.07 -3.56 -7.04
N PHE A 108 4.80 -3.51 -7.44
CA PHE A 108 4.08 -4.71 -7.90
C PHE A 108 4.72 -5.31 -9.16
N GLU A 109 5.12 -4.47 -10.12
CA GLU A 109 5.82 -4.92 -11.33
C GLU A 109 7.16 -5.56 -10.98
N TYR A 110 7.93 -4.96 -10.07
CA TYR A 110 9.15 -5.58 -9.58
C TYR A 110 8.87 -6.96 -8.98
N ILE A 111 7.87 -7.13 -8.09
CA ILE A 111 7.58 -8.44 -7.47
C ILE A 111 7.18 -9.47 -8.53
N SER A 112 6.37 -9.06 -9.51
CA SER A 112 5.93 -9.91 -10.63
C SER A 112 7.11 -10.36 -11.50
N GLN A 113 7.90 -9.41 -12.01
CA GLN A 113 9.05 -9.68 -12.88
C GLN A 113 10.20 -10.39 -12.16
N ASN A 114 10.44 -10.04 -10.89
CA ASN A 114 11.42 -10.71 -10.05
C ASN A 114 10.96 -12.10 -9.64
N GLN A 115 9.74 -12.53 -9.97
CA GLN A 115 9.18 -13.82 -9.56
C GLN A 115 9.15 -14.00 -8.04
N GLY A 116 8.93 -12.89 -7.33
CA GLY A 116 8.64 -12.89 -5.91
C GLY A 116 9.49 -11.95 -5.05
N ILE A 117 9.24 -12.05 -3.76
CA ILE A 117 9.80 -11.23 -2.68
C ILE A 117 10.05 -12.12 -1.46
N THR A 118 10.99 -11.71 -0.61
CA THR A 118 11.38 -12.43 0.60
C THR A 118 10.63 -11.94 1.83
N THR A 119 10.86 -12.63 2.95
CA THR A 119 10.31 -12.28 4.26
C THR A 119 11.06 -11.10 4.89
N GLU A 120 10.38 -10.34 5.74
CA GLU A 120 11.01 -9.35 6.63
C GLU A 120 12.15 -9.97 7.46
N GLU A 121 12.00 -11.19 7.96
CA GLU A 121 13.04 -11.88 8.75
C GLU A 121 14.35 -12.11 7.96
N SER A 122 14.23 -12.47 6.69
CA SER A 122 15.37 -12.76 5.81
C SER A 122 16.04 -11.49 5.27
N TYR A 123 15.30 -10.40 5.17
CA TYR A 123 15.82 -9.10 4.71
C TYR A 123 15.18 -7.98 5.54
N PRO A 124 15.68 -7.74 6.77
CA PRO A 124 15.06 -6.82 7.71
C PRO A 124 15.16 -5.37 7.29
N TYR A 125 14.16 -4.58 7.64
CA TYR A 125 14.11 -3.15 7.38
C TYR A 125 15.18 -2.35 8.13
N GLN A 126 15.92 -1.52 7.40
CA GLN A 126 17.06 -0.74 7.89
C GLN A 126 16.80 0.77 7.93
N GLN A 127 15.61 1.23 7.51
CA GLN A 127 15.26 2.67 7.45
C GLN A 127 16.13 3.52 6.50
N THR A 128 16.94 2.88 5.67
CA THR A 128 17.79 3.51 4.67
C THR A 128 17.89 2.59 3.45
N GLN A 129 18.13 3.17 2.27
CA GLN A 129 18.43 2.38 1.10
C GLN A 129 19.86 1.83 1.21
N GLU A 130 19.99 0.53 1.04
CA GLU A 130 21.25 -0.20 1.10
C GLU A 130 21.67 -0.71 -0.28
N THR A 131 22.82 -1.39 -0.34
CA THR A 131 23.27 -2.01 -1.58
C THR A 131 22.40 -3.23 -1.93
N TYR A 132 22.03 -3.30 -3.20
CA TYR A 132 21.27 -4.40 -3.78
C TYR A 132 21.91 -5.78 -3.52
N ASP A 133 21.20 -6.67 -2.82
CA ASP A 133 21.53 -8.10 -2.72
C ASP A 133 20.82 -8.91 -3.81
N THR A 134 21.59 -9.71 -4.55
CA THR A 134 21.08 -10.55 -5.66
C THR A 134 20.71 -11.97 -5.23
N GLN A 135 21.15 -12.44 -4.06
CA GLN A 135 21.03 -13.83 -3.61
C GLN A 135 19.93 -14.01 -2.58
N ILE A 136 18.74 -13.48 -2.87
CA ILE A 136 17.60 -13.49 -1.97
C ILE A 136 16.66 -14.66 -2.29
N ASN A 137 16.38 -15.49 -1.30
CA ASN A 137 15.34 -16.53 -1.41
C ASN A 137 13.95 -15.88 -1.45
N LYS A 138 13.16 -16.21 -2.47
CA LYS A 138 11.80 -15.66 -2.69
C LYS A 138 10.76 -16.60 -2.07
N VAL A 139 9.80 -16.05 -1.33
CA VAL A 139 8.80 -16.84 -0.58
C VAL A 139 7.36 -16.57 -1.01
N ALA A 140 7.11 -15.43 -1.66
CA ALA A 140 5.81 -14.99 -2.11
C ALA A 140 5.92 -14.35 -3.49
N THR A 141 4.93 -14.55 -4.36
CA THR A 141 4.91 -13.96 -5.71
C THR A 141 3.48 -13.57 -6.10
N ILE A 142 3.37 -12.62 -7.02
CA ILE A 142 2.12 -12.20 -7.65
C ILE A 142 2.28 -12.33 -9.16
N ASN A 143 1.18 -12.62 -9.87
CA ASN A 143 1.22 -12.81 -11.32
C ASN A 143 0.94 -11.51 -12.11
N GLY A 144 0.70 -10.40 -11.40
CA GLY A 144 0.38 -9.12 -11.99
C GLY A 144 -0.38 -8.21 -11.03
N TYR A 145 -0.77 -7.04 -11.53
CA TYR A 145 -1.49 -5.99 -10.81
C TYR A 145 -2.45 -5.29 -11.76
N GLN A 146 -3.43 -4.58 -11.20
CA GLN A 146 -4.40 -3.81 -11.95
C GLN A 146 -4.73 -2.54 -11.16
N MET A 147 -4.87 -1.41 -11.85
CA MET A 147 -5.36 -0.18 -11.24
C MET A 147 -6.89 -0.25 -11.11
N VAL A 148 -7.38 0.11 -9.92
CA VAL A 148 -8.81 0.35 -9.71
C VAL A 148 -9.22 1.59 -10.52
N PRO A 149 -10.40 1.62 -11.18
CA PRO A 149 -10.90 2.80 -11.87
C PRO A 149 -10.73 4.08 -11.02
N GLN A 150 -10.13 5.11 -11.61
CA GLN A 150 -9.83 6.35 -10.91
C GLN A 150 -11.12 7.09 -10.53
N ASN A 151 -11.14 7.68 -9.33
CA ASN A 151 -12.26 8.46 -8.80
C ASN A 151 -13.58 7.68 -8.70
N ASP A 152 -13.52 6.36 -8.48
CA ASP A 152 -14.67 5.48 -8.35
C ASP A 152 -14.59 4.71 -7.02
N GLU A 153 -15.23 5.25 -5.98
CA GLU A 153 -15.27 4.62 -4.67
C GLU A 153 -16.08 3.30 -4.65
N GLU A 154 -17.02 3.11 -5.59
CA GLU A 154 -17.75 1.85 -5.69
C GLU A 154 -16.85 0.73 -6.24
N ALA A 155 -16.05 1.03 -7.26
CA ALA A 155 -15.04 0.11 -7.78
C ALA A 155 -13.97 -0.19 -6.71
N LEU A 156 -13.56 0.82 -5.93
CA LEU A 156 -12.64 0.64 -4.81
C LEU A 156 -13.26 -0.26 -3.72
N LEU A 157 -14.52 -0.06 -3.38
CA LEU A 157 -15.25 -0.89 -2.41
C LEU A 157 -15.31 -2.35 -2.84
N LYS A 158 -15.60 -2.60 -4.12
CA LYS A 158 -15.58 -3.95 -4.70
C LYS A 158 -14.17 -4.56 -4.65
N ALA A 159 -13.13 -3.78 -4.92
CA ALA A 159 -11.74 -4.25 -4.80
C ALA A 159 -11.38 -4.61 -3.35
N VAL A 160 -11.65 -3.71 -2.41
CA VAL A 160 -11.32 -3.88 -0.99
C VAL A 160 -12.07 -5.07 -0.37
N THR A 161 -13.29 -5.34 -0.82
CA THR A 161 -14.06 -6.53 -0.40
C THR A 161 -13.37 -7.84 -0.79
N ASN A 162 -12.51 -7.82 -1.81
CA ASN A 162 -11.83 -9.02 -2.34
C ASN A 162 -10.37 -9.15 -1.91
N GLN A 163 -9.71 -8.04 -1.54
CA GLN A 163 -8.33 -8.03 -1.02
C GLN A 163 -7.95 -6.64 -0.48
N PRO A 164 -6.93 -6.51 0.40
CA PRO A 164 -6.36 -5.21 0.72
C PRO A 164 -5.84 -4.47 -0.52
N VAL A 165 -6.01 -3.15 -0.54
CA VAL A 165 -5.71 -2.30 -1.72
C VAL A 165 -4.76 -1.17 -1.33
N SER A 166 -3.65 -1.04 -2.07
CA SER A 166 -2.77 0.12 -1.97
C SER A 166 -3.43 1.36 -2.55
N VAL A 167 -3.44 2.46 -1.82
CA VAL A 167 -3.97 3.75 -2.24
C VAL A 167 -3.00 4.88 -1.90
N ALA A 168 -3.15 6.01 -2.59
CA ALA A 168 -2.45 7.24 -2.26
C ALA A 168 -3.43 8.25 -1.67
N LEU A 169 -2.96 9.04 -0.72
CA LEU A 169 -3.73 10.11 -0.07
C LEU A 169 -2.86 11.36 0.13
N ASP A 170 -3.51 12.47 0.42
CA ASP A 170 -2.85 13.67 0.90
C ASP A 170 -2.50 13.50 2.39
N GLY A 171 -1.21 13.37 2.69
CA GLY A 171 -0.71 13.28 4.06
C GLY A 171 -0.49 14.63 4.75
N TYR A 172 -0.75 15.74 4.06
CA TYR A 172 -0.53 17.10 4.57
C TYR A 172 -1.60 17.49 5.59
N GLY A 173 -1.21 18.33 6.54
CA GLY A 173 -2.10 18.98 7.50
C GLY A 173 -1.92 18.46 8.93
N GLN A 174 -2.03 19.40 9.87
CA GLN A 174 -1.86 19.09 11.30
C GLN A 174 -2.93 18.12 11.81
N SER A 175 -4.14 18.21 11.27
CA SER A 175 -5.23 17.31 11.62
C SER A 175 -4.91 15.85 11.28
N PHE A 176 -4.24 15.59 10.15
CA PHE A 176 -3.79 14.24 9.78
C PHE A 176 -2.61 13.81 10.66
N GLN A 177 -1.59 14.66 10.79
CA GLN A 177 -0.38 14.38 11.59
C GLN A 177 -0.70 14.04 13.06
N PHE A 178 -1.69 14.71 13.65
CA PHE A 178 -2.07 14.53 15.06
C PHE A 178 -3.38 13.78 15.25
N TYR A 179 -3.87 13.08 14.23
CA TYR A 179 -5.06 12.25 14.33
C TYR A 179 -4.94 11.21 15.46
N LYS A 180 -6.00 11.06 16.27
CA LYS A 180 -6.01 10.15 17.43
C LYS A 180 -7.18 9.16 17.46
N GLY A 181 -8.18 9.31 16.59
CA GLY A 181 -9.36 8.47 16.58
C GLY A 181 -10.58 9.15 15.92
N GLY A 182 -11.63 8.35 15.69
CA GLY A 182 -12.85 8.76 14.99
C GLY A 182 -12.80 8.49 13.49
N VAL A 183 -13.76 9.03 12.74
CA VAL A 183 -13.66 9.09 11.28
C VAL A 183 -12.98 10.40 10.92
N PHE A 184 -11.86 10.34 10.21
CA PHE A 184 -11.16 11.54 9.76
C PHE A 184 -11.96 12.21 8.62
N THR A 185 -12.44 13.43 8.86
CA THR A 185 -13.16 14.25 7.88
C THR A 185 -12.52 15.63 7.74
N GLY A 186 -11.21 15.73 8.01
CA GLY A 186 -10.47 16.98 7.88
C GLY A 186 -10.25 17.37 6.43
N ASP A 187 -9.86 18.62 6.21
CA ASP A 187 -9.53 19.12 4.88
C ASP A 187 -8.35 18.34 4.27
N CYS A 188 -8.45 18.02 2.98
CA CYS A 188 -7.40 17.41 2.17
C CYS A 188 -7.40 18.02 0.77
N SER A 189 -6.25 17.96 0.10
CA SER A 189 -6.06 18.38 -1.28
C SER A 189 -6.02 17.17 -2.22
N ASN A 190 -5.84 17.43 -3.51
CA ASN A 190 -5.55 16.39 -4.50
C ASN A 190 -4.02 16.16 -4.69
N ASP A 191 -3.18 16.82 -3.87
CA ASP A 191 -1.74 16.64 -3.89
C ASP A 191 -1.36 15.39 -3.08
N LEU A 192 -1.42 14.25 -3.75
CA LEU A 192 -1.15 12.95 -3.12
C LEU A 192 0.34 12.83 -2.78
N THR A 193 0.64 12.65 -1.49
CA THR A 193 2.01 12.64 -0.95
C THR A 193 2.35 11.36 -0.20
N HIS A 194 1.35 10.60 0.23
CA HIS A 194 1.52 9.42 1.07
C HIS A 194 0.82 8.19 0.49
N ALA A 195 1.41 7.02 0.68
CA ALA A 195 0.85 5.75 0.25
C ALA A 195 0.53 4.89 1.46
N VAL A 196 -0.68 4.33 1.46
CA VAL A 196 -1.22 3.52 2.56
C VAL A 196 -1.97 2.32 2.00
N THR A 197 -2.45 1.42 2.86
CA THR A 197 -3.23 0.26 2.43
C THR A 197 -4.61 0.29 3.07
N ILE A 198 -5.66 0.25 2.26
CA ILE A 198 -7.01 0.03 2.76
C ILE A 198 -7.15 -1.46 3.08
N VAL A 199 -7.52 -1.74 4.32
CA VAL A 199 -7.70 -3.10 4.86
C VAL A 199 -9.15 -3.37 5.28
N GLY A 200 -10.06 -2.44 5.01
CA GLY A 200 -11.46 -2.59 5.34
C GLY A 200 -12.24 -1.30 5.16
N TYR A 201 -13.50 -1.35 5.55
CA TYR A 201 -14.43 -0.22 5.50
C TYR A 201 -15.60 -0.49 6.45
N GLY A 202 -16.37 0.56 6.73
CA GLY A 202 -17.60 0.42 7.50
C GLY A 202 -18.36 1.72 7.65
N THR A 203 -19.34 1.69 8.56
CA THR A 203 -20.12 2.86 8.97
C THR A 203 -19.98 3.05 10.48
N SER A 204 -19.67 4.27 10.92
CA SER A 204 -19.54 4.61 12.34
C SER A 204 -20.90 4.61 13.06
N GLU A 205 -20.88 4.68 14.40
CA GLU A 205 -22.12 4.78 15.19
C GLU A 205 -22.93 6.04 14.85
N GLU A 206 -22.25 7.10 14.42
CA GLU A 206 -22.85 8.36 13.95
C GLU A 206 -23.34 8.31 12.49
N GLY A 207 -23.22 7.16 11.82
CA GLY A 207 -23.67 6.97 10.44
C GLY A 207 -22.68 7.44 9.37
N LEU A 208 -21.41 7.70 9.72
CA LEU A 208 -20.39 8.12 8.76
C LEU A 208 -19.68 6.90 8.14
N ASN A 209 -19.69 6.82 6.82
CA ASN A 209 -18.91 5.80 6.11
C ASN A 209 -17.41 6.11 6.20
N TYR A 210 -16.58 5.08 6.34
CA TYR A 210 -15.14 5.22 6.46
C TYR A 210 -14.37 4.10 5.76
N TRP A 211 -13.13 4.42 5.36
CA TRP A 211 -12.11 3.46 5.00
C TRP A 211 -11.25 3.12 6.22
N LEU A 212 -10.99 1.84 6.44
CA LEU A 212 -10.03 1.40 7.44
C LEU A 212 -8.65 1.30 6.80
N ILE A 213 -7.75 2.18 7.22
CA ILE A 213 -6.43 2.35 6.62
C ILE A 213 -5.35 1.79 7.55
N LYS A 214 -4.46 0.94 7.01
CA LYS A 214 -3.18 0.60 7.61
C LYS A 214 -2.12 1.61 7.16
N ASN A 215 -1.58 2.34 8.13
CA ASN A 215 -0.43 3.22 7.94
C ASN A 215 0.90 2.46 8.20
N SER A 216 2.03 3.10 7.90
CA SER A 216 3.35 2.47 7.73
C SER A 216 4.38 2.70 8.81
#